data_AF-A0A3M1I1W7-F1
#
_entry.id   AF-A0A3M1I1W7-F1
#
_cell.length_a   1.000
_cell.length_b   1.000
_cell.length_c   1.000
_cell.angle_alpha   90.00
_cell.angle_beta   90.00
_cell.angle_gamma   90.00
#
_symmetry.space_group_name_H-M   'P 1'
#
loop_
_entity.id
_entity.type
_entity.pdbx_description
1 polymer ?
#
loop_
_entity_poly.entity_id
_entity_poly.type
_entity_poly.pdbx_seq_one_letter_code
_entity_poly.pdbx_strand_id
1 'polypeptide(L)' 'LIEWGSKIPQIFPEEYLQINIEIVGPSERRWIFYPKGNKYMEKVNEIERIWKE' A
#
# COMPACT_ATOMS: atom_id res chain seq x y z
N LEU A 1 -9.28 -1.05 -6.80
CA LEU A 1 -8.00 -0.31 -6.86
C LEU A 1 -8.33 1.13 -7.25
N ILE A 2 -7.80 2.12 -6.54
CA ILE A 2 -7.97 3.54 -6.87
C ILE A 2 -6.58 4.10 -7.13
N GLU A 3 -6.30 4.46 -8.38
CA GLU A 3 -5.08 5.20 -8.72
C GLU A 3 -5.27 6.69 -8.43
N TRP A 4 -4.17 7.40 -8.17
CA TRP A 4 -4.19 8.84 -7.86
C TRP A 4 -5.12 9.23 -6.71
N GLY A 5 -5.40 8.30 -5.79
CA GLY A 5 -6.39 8.51 -4.74
C GLY A 5 -6.07 9.68 -3.78
N SER A 6 -4.81 10.15 -3.75
CA SER A 6 -4.42 11.40 -3.08
C SER A 6 -5.15 12.65 -3.62
N LYS A 7 -5.72 12.60 -4.83
CA LYS A 7 -6.54 13.67 -5.41
C LYS A 7 -7.99 13.66 -4.91
N ILE A 8 -8.44 12.56 -4.32
CA ILE A 8 -9.83 12.34 -3.88
C ILE A 8 -9.89 11.67 -2.50
N PRO A 9 -9.22 12.20 -1.46
CA PRO A 9 -9.14 11.55 -0.15
C PRO A 9 -10.50 11.32 0.52
N GLN A 10 -11.52 12.11 0.17
CA GLN A 10 -12.85 12.07 0.77
C GLN A 10 -13.67 10.82 0.44
N ILE A 11 -13.28 10.05 -0.57
CA ILE A 11 -14.02 8.83 -0.96
C ILE A 11 -13.49 7.58 -0.26
N PHE A 12 -12.40 7.70 0.50
CA PHE A 12 -11.82 6.54 1.13
C PHE A 12 -12.68 6.07 2.31
N PRO A 13 -12.89 4.75 2.42
CA PRO A 13 -13.50 4.18 3.61
C PRO A 13 -12.56 4.36 4.81
N GLU A 14 -13.07 4.11 6.02
CA GLU A 14 -12.30 4.18 7.26
C GLU A 14 -11.07 3.24 7.24
N GLU A 15 -11.23 2.04 6.70
CA GLU A 15 -10.16 1.06 6.52
C GLU A 15 -9.82 0.88 5.04
N TYR A 16 -8.54 1.04 4.69
CA TYR A 16 -8.03 0.84 3.33
C TYR A 16 -6.52 0.55 3.35
N LEU A 17 -5.97 0.11 2.22
CA LEU A 17 -4.52 0.00 2.03
C LEU A 17 -4.08 1.06 1.03
N GLN A 18 -3.24 1.99 1.48
CA GLN A 18 -2.56 2.91 0.59
C GLN A 18 -1.24 2.30 0.11
N ILE A 19 -0.96 2.45 -1.17
CA ILE A 19 0.27 1.97 -1.81
C ILE A 19 0.92 3.16 -2.50
N ASN A 20 2.16 3.46 -2.14
CA ASN A 20 3.00 4.43 -2.85
C ASN A 20 4.07 3.66 -3.65
N ILE A 21 4.36 4.14 -4.85
CA ILE A 21 5.39 3.59 -5.72
C ILE A 21 6.40 4.70 -5.99
N GLU A 22 7.63 4.53 -5.52
CA GLU A 22 8.73 5.47 -5.74
C GLU A 22 9.64 4.93 -6.85
N ILE A 23 10.11 5.84 -7.72
CA ILE A 23 11.14 5.56 -8.72
C ILE A 23 12.50 5.72 -8.02
N VAL A 24 13.24 4.62 -7.86
CA VAL A 24 14.58 4.64 -7.22
C VAL A 24 15.72 4.38 -8.22
N GLY A 25 15.38 4.02 -9.46
CA GLY A 25 16.30 3.89 -10.58
C GLY A 25 15.54 3.78 -11.91
N PRO A 26 16.22 3.65 -13.06
CA PRO A 26 15.55 3.57 -14.38
C PRO A 26 14.50 2.44 -14.43
N SER A 27 14.87 1.28 -13.90
CA SER A 27 14.01 0.09 -13.84
C SER A 27 13.68 -0.36 -12.41
N GLU A 28 14.15 0.38 -11.40
CA GLU A 28 13.96 0.02 -9.99
C GLU A 28 12.83 0.83 -9.36
N ARG A 29 11.96 0.14 -8.64
CA ARG A 29 10.82 0.74 -7.93
C ARG A 29 10.85 0.30 -6.48
N ARG A 30 10.52 1.23 -5.59
CA ARG A 30 10.24 0.94 -4.19
C ARG A 30 8.75 1.01 -3.96
N TRP A 31 8.18 -0.09 -3.48
CA TRP A 31 6.78 -0.18 -3.10
C TRP A 31 6.65 0.04 -1.61
N ILE A 32 5.77 0.94 -1.19
CA ILE A 32 5.55 1.26 0.21
C ILE A 32 4.07 1.07 0.54
N PHE A 33 3.80 0.18 1.50
CA PHE A 33 2.46 -0.18 1.92
C PHE A 33 2.12 0.56 3.23
N TYR A 34 1.03 1.32 3.22
CA TYR A 34 0.50 2.04 4.38
C TYR A 34 -0.89 1.50 4.72
N PRO A 35 -0.97 0.43 5.53
CA PRO A 35 -2.24 -0.10 5.98
C PRO A 35 -2.97 0.89 6.89
N LYS A 36 -4.27 1.08 6.66
CA LYS A 36 -5.20 1.81 7.52
C LYS A 36 -6.26 0.83 8.00
N GLY A 37 -6.24 0.51 9.29
CA GLY A 37 -7.12 -0.47 9.91
C GLY A 37 -6.49 -1.86 10.10
N ASN A 38 -7.01 -2.61 11.08
CA ASN A 38 -6.46 -3.90 11.49
C ASN A 38 -6.49 -4.92 10.35
N LYS A 39 -7.57 -4.93 9.57
CA LYS A 39 -7.73 -5.83 8.43
C LYS A 39 -6.57 -5.71 7.44
N TYR A 40 -6.06 -4.49 7.21
CA TYR A 40 -4.98 -4.24 6.25
C TYR A 40 -3.60 -4.39 6.88
N MET A 41 -3.45 -4.14 8.18
CA MET A 41 -2.23 -4.50 8.92
C MET A 41 -1.94 -6.00 8.81
N GLU A 42 -2.95 -6.83 9.03
CA GLU A 42 -2.83 -8.30 8.92
C GLU A 42 -2.43 -8.73 7.51
N LYS A 43 -3.02 -8.13 6.46
CA LYS A 43 -2.62 -8.40 5.06
C LYS A 43 -1.16 -8.06 4.81
N VAL A 44 -0.68 -6.91 5.28
CA VAL A 44 0.71 -6.50 5.06
C VAL A 44 1.65 -7.47 5.76
N ASN A 45 1.34 -7.88 6.99
CA ASN A 45 2.13 -8.90 7.71
C ASN A 45 2.15 -10.25 6.98
N GLU A 46 1.03 -10.66 6.38
CA GLU A 46 0.96 -11.88 5.56
C GLU A 46 1.87 -11.78 4.32
N ILE A 47 1.84 -10.66 3.61
CA ILE A 47 2.72 -10.39 2.46
C ILE A 47 4.19 -10.41 2.88
N GLU A 48 4.53 -9.76 3.98
CA GLU A 48 5.91 -9.75 4.50
C GLU A 48 6.42 -11.14 4.86
N ARG A 49 5.54 -12.01 5.38
CA ARG A 49 5.89 -13.40 5.67
C ARG A 49 6.20 -14.18 4.40
N ILE A 50 5.35 -14.07 3.37
CA ILE A 50 5.53 -14.75 2.08
C ILE A 50 6.83 -14.32 1.40
N TRP A 51 7.23 -13.04 1.51
CA TRP A 51 8.46 -12.55 0.88
C TRP A 51 9.75 -12.90 1.61
N LYS A 52 9.68 -13.30 2.88
CA LYS A 52 10.85 -13.72 3.67
C LYS A 52 11.14 -15.22 3.56
N GLU A 53 10.17 -16.00 3.08
CA GLU A 53 10.30 -17.43 2.76
C GLU A 53 10.92 -17.61 1.36
#